data_AF-A0A1C6NAU0-F1
#
_entry.id   AF-A0A1C6NAU0-F1
#
_cell.length_a   1.000
_cell.length_b   1.000
_cell.length_c   1.000
_cell.angle_alpha   90.00
_cell.angle_beta   90.00
_cell.angle_gamma   90.00
#
_symmetry.space_group_name_H-M   'P 1'
#
loop_
_entity.id
_entity.type
_entity.pdbx_description
1 polymer ?
#
loop_
_entity_poly.entity_id
_entity_poly.type
_entity_poly.pdbx_seq_one_letter_code
_entity_poly.pdbx_strand_id
1 'polypeptide(L)'
;MVEQVLAIFTQMASGTAAAVGAEVGQAVSTIVRDRLGTTERGRTAISTVDTSPTDPAAVAELRNVIQAEVAADPHFAERIALALVGPPPASAPSINAGISFANSPVRGRPIISMAGVSISNTRNVRFSLLAAALVLVALVALGLYGGVRLFNGGGSPEQGGGGSGNSATAIKDATLAKKIFPGLDSLPTGWSVRAGNPKEVRCGTGRAMCKDSLLDVQTSYTPSFDFDQAQIEVVTYGSVGAATAGYAEIKRQNADFGSTPKPVAMSNVGGDESAAVEWANSPTPGITEATGAFAAVRVGTVVINVVMLDKGAGGTDLRILQSFAATTTARAQQAQNGEAPSAVMTH
;
A
#
# COMPACT_ATOMS: atom_id res chain seq x y z
N MET A 1 -16.23 28.80 -6.26
CA MET A 1 -15.19 28.67 -5.22
C MET A 1 -15.23 29.81 -4.20
N VAL A 2 -14.81 31.05 -4.53
CA VAL A 2 -14.76 32.18 -3.56
C VAL A 2 -16.12 32.42 -2.87
N GLU A 3 -17.22 32.42 -3.62
CA GLU A 3 -18.58 32.55 -3.06
C GLU A 3 -19.00 31.38 -2.14
N GLN A 4 -18.50 30.17 -2.39
CA GLN A 4 -18.79 29.01 -1.54
C GLN A 4 -18.02 29.08 -0.21
N VAL A 5 -16.77 29.55 -0.26
CA VAL A 5 -15.97 29.82 0.95
C VAL A 5 -16.62 30.91 1.81
N LEU A 6 -17.13 31.98 1.19
CA LEU A 6 -17.83 33.05 1.89
C LEU A 6 -19.13 32.56 2.54
N ALA A 7 -19.91 31.73 1.83
CA ALA A 7 -21.11 31.10 2.38
C ALA A 7 -20.78 30.23 3.61
N ILE A 8 -19.68 29.47 3.58
CA ILE A 8 -19.22 28.67 4.72
C ILE A 8 -18.85 29.55 5.91
N PHE A 9 -18.04 30.60 5.73
CA PHE A 9 -17.63 31.49 6.83
C PHE A 9 -18.82 32.20 7.48
N THR A 10 -19.75 32.71 6.66
CA THR A 10 -20.96 33.38 7.15
C THR A 10 -21.95 32.43 7.85
N GLN A 11 -22.09 31.19 7.37
CA GLN A 11 -22.93 30.16 8.02
C GLN A 11 -22.35 29.70 9.36
N MET A 12 -21.02 29.59 9.47
CA MET A 12 -20.36 29.24 10.72
C MET A 12 -20.42 30.38 11.76
N ALA A 13 -20.15 31.62 11.33
CA ALA A 13 -20.19 32.77 12.22
C ALA A 13 -21.61 33.11 12.69
N SER A 14 -22.64 32.78 11.90
CA SER A 14 -24.05 32.89 12.32
C SER A 14 -24.54 31.70 13.18
N GLY A 15 -23.72 30.68 13.40
CA GLY A 15 -24.06 29.52 14.24
C GLY A 15 -25.10 28.56 13.64
N THR A 16 -25.36 28.61 12.33
CA THR A 16 -26.44 27.85 11.66
C THR A 16 -25.98 26.54 10.98
N ALA A 17 -24.75 26.09 11.25
CA ALA A 17 -24.16 24.94 10.57
C ALA A 17 -24.87 23.60 10.90
N ALA A 18 -25.48 22.98 9.89
CA ALA A 18 -26.03 21.63 9.99
C ALA A 18 -24.91 20.56 10.03
N ALA A 19 -25.13 19.48 10.79
CA ALA A 19 -24.12 18.46 11.14
C ALA A 19 -23.43 17.76 9.94
N VAL A 20 -23.97 17.84 8.73
CA VAL A 20 -23.41 17.23 7.51
C VAL A 20 -22.41 18.18 6.79
N GLY A 21 -22.32 19.46 7.18
CA GLY A 21 -21.42 20.46 6.56
C GLY A 21 -20.29 20.97 7.45
N ALA A 22 -20.25 20.57 8.73
CA ALA A 22 -19.31 21.11 9.71
C ALA A 22 -17.85 20.73 9.43
N GLU A 23 -17.58 19.52 8.94
CA GLU A 23 -16.22 19.05 8.65
C GLU A 23 -15.61 19.73 7.42
N VAL A 24 -16.39 19.87 6.35
CA VAL A 24 -16.02 20.64 5.15
C VAL A 24 -15.80 22.11 5.51
N GLY A 25 -16.70 22.67 6.32
CA GLY A 25 -16.61 24.06 6.75
C GLY A 25 -15.38 24.34 7.61
N GLN A 26 -15.02 23.43 8.52
CA GLN A 26 -13.81 23.51 9.33
C GLN A 26 -12.55 23.42 8.46
N ALA A 27 -12.45 22.44 7.55
CA ALA A 27 -11.29 22.28 6.70
C ALA A 27 -11.03 23.51 5.81
N VAL A 28 -12.08 24.02 5.16
CA VAL A 28 -12.00 25.25 4.36
C VAL A 28 -11.62 26.45 5.23
N SER A 29 -12.18 26.55 6.44
CA SER A 29 -11.88 27.66 7.34
C SER A 29 -10.46 27.63 7.88
N THR A 30 -9.93 26.47 8.22
CA THR A 30 -8.53 26.31 8.65
C THR A 30 -7.56 26.75 7.55
N ILE A 31 -7.77 26.29 6.31
CA ILE A 31 -6.91 26.66 5.16
C ILE A 31 -6.93 28.18 4.92
N VAL A 32 -8.11 28.80 4.99
CA VAL A 32 -8.28 30.24 4.75
C VAL A 32 -7.72 31.06 5.91
N ARG A 33 -7.94 30.64 7.18
CA ARG A 33 -7.39 31.31 8.37
C ARG A 33 -5.87 31.20 8.46
N ASP A 34 -5.30 30.05 8.10
CA ASP A 34 -3.85 29.85 8.08
C ASP A 34 -3.19 30.80 7.07
N ARG A 35 -3.74 30.89 5.84
CA ARG A 35 -3.21 31.78 4.81
C ARG A 35 -3.43 33.27 5.13
N LEU A 36 -4.66 33.67 5.43
CA LEU A 36 -5.00 35.07 5.70
C LEU A 36 -4.45 35.57 7.04
N GLY A 37 -4.17 34.66 7.97
CA GLY A 37 -3.54 34.95 9.26
C GLY A 37 -2.13 35.53 9.14
N THR A 38 -1.45 35.26 8.02
CA THR A 38 -0.10 35.76 7.73
C THR A 38 -0.05 37.24 7.38
N THR A 39 -1.20 37.86 7.07
CA THR A 39 -1.28 39.28 6.72
C THR A 39 -2.15 40.05 7.70
N GLU A 40 -1.80 41.31 8.00
CA GLU A 40 -2.61 42.16 8.89
C GLU A 40 -4.02 42.37 8.31
N ARG A 41 -4.10 42.63 7.00
CA ARG A 41 -5.36 42.83 6.27
C ARG A 41 -6.25 41.58 6.32
N GLY A 42 -5.69 40.38 6.16
CA GLY A 42 -6.43 39.12 6.25
C GLY A 42 -6.94 38.84 7.65
N ARG A 43 -6.14 39.09 8.70
CA ARG A 43 -6.57 38.97 10.09
C ARG A 43 -7.73 39.91 10.44
N THR A 44 -7.65 41.17 10.00
CA THR A 44 -8.74 42.14 10.22
C THR A 44 -10.02 41.69 9.51
N ALA A 45 -9.94 41.29 8.24
CA ALA A 45 -11.11 40.86 7.46
C ALA A 45 -11.81 39.63 8.07
N ILE A 46 -11.05 38.66 8.59
CA ILE A 46 -11.62 37.50 9.31
C ILE A 46 -12.31 37.94 10.60
N SER A 47 -11.62 38.75 11.41
CA SER A 47 -12.13 39.22 12.72
C SER A 47 -13.44 40.01 12.57
N THR A 48 -13.54 40.87 11.55
CA THR A 48 -14.75 41.66 11.28
C THR A 48 -15.93 40.79 10.85
N VAL A 49 -15.70 39.74 10.04
CA VAL A 49 -16.78 38.79 9.66
C VAL A 49 -17.18 37.89 10.83
N ASP A 50 -16.25 37.48 11.68
CA ASP A 50 -16.55 36.68 12.88
C ASP A 50 -17.37 37.49 13.91
N THR A 51 -17.19 38.81 14.00
CA THR A 51 -17.94 39.70 14.90
C THR A 51 -19.24 40.25 14.32
N SER A 52 -19.36 40.35 13.00
CA SER A 52 -20.53 40.91 12.32
C SER A 52 -20.83 40.17 11.00
N PRO A 53 -21.30 38.91 11.08
CA PRO A 53 -21.44 38.03 9.91
C PRO A 53 -22.56 38.42 8.93
N THR A 54 -23.48 39.29 9.34
CA THR A 54 -24.57 39.81 8.51
C THR A 54 -24.26 41.19 7.91
N ASP A 55 -23.11 41.78 8.21
CA ASP A 55 -22.71 43.07 7.64
C ASP A 55 -22.21 42.88 6.19
N PRO A 56 -22.92 43.43 5.18
CA PRO A 56 -22.51 43.30 3.78
C PRO A 56 -21.14 43.93 3.49
N ALA A 57 -20.71 44.94 4.25
CA ALA A 57 -19.39 45.55 4.08
C ALA A 57 -18.27 44.62 4.56
N ALA A 58 -18.46 43.94 5.69
CA ALA A 58 -17.52 42.94 6.21
C ALA A 58 -17.35 41.75 5.25
N VAL A 59 -18.46 41.24 4.72
CA VAL A 59 -18.45 40.12 3.75
C VAL A 59 -17.80 40.53 2.43
N ALA A 60 -18.03 41.76 1.96
CA ALA A 60 -17.41 42.28 0.74
C ALA A 60 -15.89 42.43 0.87
N GLU A 61 -15.39 42.89 2.03
CA GLU A 61 -13.94 43.00 2.24
C GLU A 61 -13.28 41.62 2.32
N LEU A 62 -13.87 40.65 3.03
CA LEU A 62 -13.35 39.27 3.05
C LEU A 62 -13.33 38.64 1.66
N ARG A 63 -14.35 38.89 0.83
CA ARG A 63 -14.39 38.45 -0.58
C ARG A 63 -13.20 38.99 -1.36
N ASN A 64 -12.95 40.29 -1.27
CA ASN A 64 -11.87 40.95 -2.00
C ASN A 64 -10.50 40.42 -1.60
N VAL A 65 -10.27 40.17 -0.30
CA VAL A 65 -9.00 39.63 0.19
C VAL A 65 -8.81 38.18 -0.27
N ILE A 66 -9.85 37.33 -0.19
CA ILE A 66 -9.77 35.94 -0.69
C ILE A 66 -9.51 35.92 -2.20
N GLN A 67 -10.17 36.78 -2.97
CA GLN A 67 -10.00 36.86 -4.42
C GLN A 67 -8.59 37.32 -4.81
N ALA A 68 -8.01 38.27 -4.07
CA ALA A 68 -6.64 38.71 -4.29
C ALA A 68 -5.62 37.60 -4.00
N GLU A 69 -5.79 36.86 -2.90
CA GLU A 69 -4.90 35.74 -2.54
C GLU A 69 -5.01 34.56 -3.53
N VAL A 70 -6.22 34.24 -3.97
CA VAL A 70 -6.47 33.19 -4.98
C VAL A 70 -5.87 33.57 -6.33
N ALA A 71 -5.92 34.85 -6.72
CA ALA A 71 -5.30 35.32 -7.96
C ALA A 71 -3.76 35.35 -7.87
N ALA A 72 -3.20 35.58 -6.68
CA ALA A 72 -1.77 35.61 -6.45
C ALA A 72 -1.14 34.20 -6.31
N ASP A 73 -1.91 33.21 -5.84
CA ASP A 73 -1.41 31.85 -5.55
C ASP A 73 -2.38 30.76 -6.08
N PRO A 74 -2.09 30.14 -7.24
CA PRO A 74 -2.90 29.06 -7.80
C PRO A 74 -2.98 27.81 -6.91
N HIS A 75 -1.93 27.51 -6.12
CA HIS A 75 -1.94 26.36 -5.22
C HIS A 75 -2.85 26.59 -4.02
N PHE A 76 -3.00 27.84 -3.56
CA PHE A 76 -3.99 28.19 -2.56
C PHE A 76 -5.43 27.95 -3.06
N ALA A 77 -5.70 28.27 -4.33
CA ALA A 77 -7.00 28.01 -4.96
C ALA A 77 -7.31 26.50 -5.01
N GLU A 78 -6.32 25.68 -5.35
CA GLU A 78 -6.44 24.23 -5.42
C GLU A 78 -6.74 23.59 -4.05
N ARG A 79 -6.05 24.03 -2.99
CA ARG A 79 -6.32 23.56 -1.62
C ARG A 79 -7.74 23.88 -1.15
N ILE A 80 -8.25 25.07 -1.49
CA ILE A 80 -9.64 25.45 -1.20
C ILE A 80 -10.62 24.57 -1.98
N ALA A 81 -10.36 24.32 -3.26
CA ALA A 81 -11.20 23.46 -4.10
C ALA A 81 -11.26 22.02 -3.55
N LEU A 82 -10.12 21.47 -3.13
CA LEU A 82 -10.04 20.14 -2.52
C LEU A 82 -10.82 20.07 -1.20
N ALA A 83 -10.72 21.09 -0.35
CA ALA A 83 -11.46 21.13 0.90
C ALA A 83 -12.97 21.26 0.70
N LEU A 84 -13.43 21.95 -0.35
CA LEU A 84 -14.85 22.11 -0.69
C LEU A 84 -15.52 20.83 -1.22
N VAL A 85 -14.76 19.90 -1.79
CA VAL A 85 -15.27 18.57 -2.20
C VAL A 85 -15.71 17.75 -0.98
N GLY A 86 -15.16 18.08 0.19
CA GLY A 86 -15.44 17.42 1.46
C GLY A 86 -14.79 16.03 1.58
N PRO A 87 -14.67 15.49 2.81
CA PRO A 87 -14.26 14.11 2.97
C PRO A 87 -15.29 13.20 2.30
N PRO A 88 -14.86 12.13 1.60
CA PRO A 88 -15.80 11.15 1.04
C PRO A 88 -16.74 10.65 2.16
N PRO A 89 -18.02 10.35 1.86
CA PRO A 89 -19.01 10.00 2.88
C PRO A 89 -18.46 8.91 3.79
N ALA A 90 -18.64 9.11 5.10
CA ALA A 90 -18.24 8.16 6.13
C ALA A 90 -18.82 6.78 5.78
N SER A 91 -17.95 5.93 5.24
CA SER A 91 -18.24 4.51 5.13
C SER A 91 -18.46 4.01 6.55
N ALA A 92 -19.52 3.21 6.74
CA ALA A 92 -19.84 2.48 7.97
C ALA A 92 -18.56 1.99 8.68
N PRO A 93 -18.52 1.94 10.03
CA PRO A 93 -17.31 1.83 10.83
C PRO A 93 -16.34 0.82 10.20
N SER A 94 -15.22 1.34 9.68
CA SER A 94 -14.23 0.52 8.99
C SER A 94 -13.56 -0.39 10.02
N ILE A 95 -14.07 -1.60 10.13
CA ILE A 95 -13.32 -2.72 10.68
C ILE A 95 -12.16 -2.95 9.72
N ASN A 96 -10.97 -2.53 10.15
CA ASN A 96 -9.66 -2.87 9.59
C ASN A 96 -9.45 -2.46 8.12
N ALA A 97 -8.56 -1.49 7.91
CA ALA A 97 -7.83 -1.33 6.65
C ALA A 97 -6.84 -2.51 6.46
N GLY A 98 -7.37 -3.72 6.34
CA GLY A 98 -6.74 -4.83 5.66
C GLY A 98 -7.51 -4.97 4.35
N ILE A 99 -6.82 -4.83 3.22
CA ILE A 99 -7.41 -4.91 1.88
C ILE A 99 -8.16 -6.25 1.78
N SER A 100 -9.48 -6.21 1.94
CA SER A 100 -10.37 -7.36 1.81
C SER A 100 -11.16 -7.19 0.52
N PHE A 101 -10.79 -7.96 -0.50
CA PHE A 101 -11.58 -8.08 -1.71
C PHE A 101 -12.66 -9.15 -1.47
N ALA A 102 -13.87 -8.70 -1.17
CA ALA A 102 -15.03 -9.57 -1.14
C ALA A 102 -15.45 -9.92 -2.57
N ASN A 103 -15.18 -11.15 -2.99
CA ASN A 103 -15.82 -11.75 -4.16
C ASN A 103 -17.31 -11.97 -3.83
N SER A 104 -18.19 -11.08 -4.30
CA SER A 104 -19.62 -11.41 -4.40
C SER A 104 -19.89 -12.16 -5.70
N PRO A 105 -20.54 -13.34 -5.67
CA PRO A 105 -20.90 -14.08 -6.86
C PRO A 105 -22.16 -13.47 -7.46
N VAL A 106 -22.01 -12.63 -8.48
CA VAL A 106 -23.15 -12.23 -9.31
C VAL A 106 -23.52 -13.43 -10.21
N ARG A 107 -24.49 -14.21 -9.74
CA ARG A 107 -25.31 -15.08 -10.59
C ARG A 107 -26.05 -14.20 -11.59
N GLY A 108 -25.65 -14.28 -12.85
CA GLY A 108 -26.41 -13.72 -13.97
C GLY A 108 -25.63 -13.88 -15.26
N ARG A 109 -26.09 -14.79 -16.13
CA ARG A 109 -25.62 -14.88 -17.52
C ARG A 109 -25.85 -13.53 -18.21
N PRO A 110 -24.88 -13.07 -19.00
CA PRO A 110 -25.22 -12.90 -20.40
C PRO A 110 -24.16 -13.49 -21.32
N ILE A 111 -24.68 -14.09 -22.37
CA ILE A 111 -23.98 -14.62 -23.53
C ILE A 111 -23.52 -13.40 -24.33
N ILE A 112 -22.23 -13.28 -24.60
CA ILE A 112 -21.72 -12.43 -25.69
C ILE A 112 -20.88 -13.33 -26.58
N SER A 113 -21.47 -13.68 -27.73
CA SER A 113 -20.79 -14.31 -28.86
C SER A 113 -20.18 -13.24 -29.77
N MET A 114 -19.20 -13.70 -30.57
CA MET A 114 -18.46 -13.03 -31.65
C MET A 114 -17.22 -12.26 -31.16
N ALA A 115 -15.97 -12.61 -31.51
CA ALA A 115 -15.44 -13.24 -32.71
C ALA A 115 -14.40 -14.35 -32.36
N GLY A 116 -14.27 -15.32 -33.27
CA GLY A 116 -13.82 -16.67 -32.97
C GLY A 116 -12.34 -16.87 -32.66
N VAL A 117 -12.11 -17.80 -31.73
CA VAL A 117 -11.27 -18.99 -31.95
C VAL A 117 -11.95 -20.15 -31.21
N SER A 118 -12.44 -21.12 -31.97
CA SER A 118 -12.90 -22.40 -31.44
C SER A 118 -11.69 -23.32 -31.34
N ILE A 119 -11.29 -23.72 -30.12
CA ILE A 119 -10.40 -24.87 -29.93
C ILE A 119 -11.28 -26.05 -29.52
N SER A 120 -11.60 -26.87 -30.51
CA SER A 120 -12.31 -28.12 -30.32
C SER A 120 -11.46 -29.12 -29.55
N ASN A 121 -12.05 -29.67 -28.49
CA ASN A 121 -11.60 -30.78 -27.67
C ASN A 121 -11.41 -32.06 -28.52
N THR A 122 -10.16 -32.46 -28.79
CA THR A 122 -9.86 -33.70 -29.52
C THR A 122 -9.51 -34.86 -28.59
N ARG A 123 -10.17 -36.00 -28.82
CA ARG A 123 -10.16 -37.25 -28.05
C ARG A 123 -8.77 -37.89 -27.84
N ASN A 124 -7.73 -37.45 -28.56
CA ASN A 124 -6.35 -37.93 -28.40
C ASN A 124 -5.62 -37.38 -27.16
N VAL A 125 -6.08 -36.28 -26.57
CA VAL A 125 -5.46 -35.71 -25.34
C VAL A 125 -5.68 -36.62 -24.12
N ARG A 126 -6.80 -37.36 -24.09
CA ARG A 126 -7.17 -38.24 -22.97
C ARG A 126 -6.24 -39.45 -22.80
N PHE A 127 -5.65 -39.97 -23.88
CA PHE A 127 -4.69 -41.06 -23.79
C PHE A 127 -3.30 -40.60 -23.32
N SER A 128 -2.90 -39.36 -23.65
CA SER A 128 -1.62 -38.82 -23.17
C SER A 128 -1.62 -38.51 -21.66
N LEU A 129 -2.76 -38.06 -21.12
CA LEU A 129 -2.93 -37.79 -19.68
C LEU A 129 -2.87 -39.05 -18.83
N LEU A 130 -3.36 -40.18 -19.35
CA LEU A 130 -3.34 -41.47 -18.65
C LEU A 130 -1.92 -42.06 -18.59
N ALA A 131 -1.14 -41.90 -19.66
CA ALA A 131 0.27 -42.27 -19.69
C ALA A 131 1.11 -41.38 -18.74
N ALA A 132 0.87 -40.06 -18.74
CA ALA A 132 1.55 -39.12 -17.84
C ALA A 132 1.22 -39.39 -16.36
N ALA A 133 -0.05 -39.72 -16.06
CA ALA A 133 -0.46 -40.08 -14.71
C ALA A 133 0.21 -41.38 -14.21
N LEU A 134 0.35 -42.40 -15.06
CA LEU A 134 1.04 -43.64 -14.72
C LEU A 134 2.53 -43.42 -14.45
N VAL A 135 3.20 -42.57 -15.24
CA VAL A 135 4.61 -42.18 -15.00
C VAL A 135 4.74 -41.43 -13.68
N LEU A 136 3.80 -40.53 -13.38
CA LEU A 136 3.81 -39.75 -12.14
C LEU A 136 3.59 -40.65 -10.90
N VAL A 137 2.70 -41.63 -11.00
CA VAL A 137 2.50 -42.64 -9.94
C VAL A 137 3.74 -43.53 -9.77
N ALA A 138 4.41 -43.92 -10.86
CA ALA A 138 5.65 -44.69 -10.80
C ALA A 138 6.79 -43.89 -10.15
N LEU A 139 6.90 -42.59 -10.42
CA LEU A 139 7.89 -41.69 -9.80
C LEU A 139 7.61 -41.48 -8.30
N VAL A 140 6.34 -41.34 -7.92
CA VAL A 140 5.95 -41.26 -6.50
C VAL A 140 6.24 -42.59 -5.77
N ALA A 141 5.98 -43.72 -6.42
CA ALA A 141 6.31 -45.04 -5.85
C ALA A 141 7.83 -45.22 -5.71
N LEU A 142 8.65 -44.78 -6.68
CA LEU A 142 10.11 -44.85 -6.59
C LEU A 142 10.66 -43.91 -5.51
N GLY A 143 10.10 -42.70 -5.37
CA GLY A 143 10.50 -41.74 -4.33
C GLY A 143 10.17 -42.23 -2.92
N LEU A 144 9.00 -42.86 -2.75
CA LEU A 144 8.61 -43.47 -1.47
C LEU A 144 9.38 -44.76 -1.18
N TYR A 145 9.70 -45.59 -2.19
CA TYR A 145 10.45 -46.83 -1.99
C TYR A 145 11.96 -46.59 -1.79
N GLY A 146 12.50 -45.51 -2.36
CA GLY A 146 13.90 -45.08 -2.19
C GLY A 146 14.18 -44.37 -0.86
N GLY A 147 13.22 -43.57 -0.36
CA GLY A 147 13.39 -42.78 0.87
C GLY A 147 13.47 -43.59 2.17
N VAL A 148 12.90 -44.81 2.19
CA VAL A 148 12.82 -45.62 3.42
C VAL A 148 14.03 -46.56 3.59
N ARG A 149 14.90 -46.70 2.57
CA ARG A 149 16.14 -47.48 2.68
C ARG A 149 17.34 -46.69 3.22
N LEU A 150 17.22 -45.38 3.44
CA LEU A 150 18.31 -44.53 3.93
C LEU A 150 18.24 -44.20 5.43
N PHE A 151 17.19 -44.64 6.15
CA PHE A 151 17.04 -44.35 7.58
C PHE A 151 17.19 -45.56 8.52
N ASN A 152 17.58 -46.74 8.03
CA ASN A 152 17.93 -47.88 8.88
C ASN A 152 19.28 -48.47 8.48
N GLY A 153 20.34 -47.92 9.06
CA GLY A 153 21.71 -48.44 8.98
C GLY A 153 22.63 -47.63 9.87
N GLY A 154 22.79 -48.07 11.12
CA GLY A 154 23.61 -47.39 12.13
C GLY A 154 25.11 -47.46 11.87
N GLY A 155 25.83 -46.46 12.39
CA GLY A 155 27.30 -46.43 12.47
C GLY A 155 27.87 -45.02 12.31
N SER A 156 28.16 -44.35 13.43
CA SER A 156 29.00 -43.13 13.50
C SER A 156 30.48 -43.43 13.21
N PRO A 157 31.36 -42.42 13.10
CA PRO A 157 31.24 -41.13 12.39
C PRO A 157 32.46 -40.90 11.45
N GLU A 158 32.31 -40.15 10.35
CA GLU A 158 33.47 -39.52 9.72
C GLU A 158 33.11 -38.23 8.95
N GLN A 159 34.02 -37.27 9.08
CA GLN A 159 33.99 -35.93 8.52
C GLN A 159 33.82 -35.91 7.00
N GLY A 160 32.95 -35.03 6.50
CA GLY A 160 32.88 -34.66 5.09
C GLY A 160 31.91 -33.51 4.90
N GLY A 161 32.45 -32.30 4.75
CA GLY A 161 31.68 -31.09 4.55
C GLY A 161 30.85 -31.10 3.26
N GLY A 162 29.70 -30.44 3.30
CA GLY A 162 28.86 -30.23 2.13
C GLY A 162 27.56 -29.50 2.45
N GLY A 163 27.53 -28.19 2.19
CA GLY A 163 26.31 -27.44 1.89
C GLY A 163 25.41 -27.09 3.07
N SER A 164 25.63 -25.91 3.65
CA SER A 164 24.63 -25.20 4.47
C SER A 164 23.41 -24.87 3.63
N GLY A 165 22.45 -25.79 3.55
CA GLY A 165 21.08 -25.46 3.17
C GLY A 165 20.46 -24.71 4.34
N ASN A 166 20.59 -23.39 4.36
CA ASN A 166 19.94 -22.54 5.36
C ASN A 166 18.43 -22.82 5.36
N SER A 167 17.96 -23.59 6.33
CA SER A 167 16.53 -23.65 6.63
C SER A 167 16.15 -22.28 7.20
N ALA A 168 15.60 -21.39 6.36
CA ALA A 168 15.17 -20.07 6.82
C ALA A 168 14.20 -20.20 8.00
N THR A 169 14.50 -19.55 9.13
CA THR A 169 13.71 -19.65 10.35
C THR A 169 12.39 -18.90 10.20
N ALA A 170 11.27 -19.55 10.52
CA ALA A 170 9.97 -18.90 10.54
C ALA A 170 9.87 -17.88 11.68
N ILE A 171 9.51 -16.63 11.34
CA ILE A 171 9.26 -15.57 12.32
C ILE A 171 7.82 -15.67 12.82
N LYS A 172 7.65 -16.06 14.09
CA LYS A 172 6.35 -16.24 14.75
C LYS A 172 6.03 -15.17 15.79
N ASP A 173 7.02 -14.38 16.20
CA ASP A 173 6.87 -13.34 17.20
C ASP A 173 6.51 -12.01 16.53
N ALA A 174 5.35 -11.45 16.90
CA ALA A 174 4.84 -10.21 16.33
C ALA A 174 5.73 -8.99 16.66
N THR A 175 6.41 -9.01 17.80
CA THR A 175 7.32 -7.92 18.20
C THR A 175 8.57 -7.91 17.31
N LEU A 176 9.13 -9.07 17.02
CA LEU A 176 10.24 -9.26 16.09
C LEU A 176 9.82 -8.93 14.66
N ALA A 177 8.64 -9.37 14.21
CA ALA A 177 8.12 -9.03 12.89
C ALA A 177 8.00 -7.51 12.69
N LYS A 178 7.51 -6.77 13.70
CA LYS A 178 7.44 -5.29 13.66
C LYS A 178 8.81 -4.62 13.61
N LYS A 179 9.87 -5.25 14.13
CA LYS A 179 11.24 -4.72 14.03
C LYS A 179 11.85 -4.86 12.63
N ILE A 180 11.23 -5.63 11.73
CA ILE A 180 11.65 -5.73 10.33
C ILE A 180 11.48 -4.39 9.61
N PHE A 181 10.48 -3.59 10.01
CA PHE A 181 10.28 -2.26 9.47
C PHE A 181 11.42 -1.31 9.84
N PRO A 182 11.94 -0.50 8.90
CA PRO A 182 12.92 0.54 9.21
C PRO A 182 12.42 1.47 10.33
N GLY A 183 13.24 1.69 11.35
CA GLY A 183 12.98 2.71 12.37
C GLY A 183 13.19 4.12 11.80
N LEU A 184 12.67 5.16 12.47
CA LEU A 184 12.89 6.55 12.04
C LEU A 184 14.37 6.95 12.00
N ASP A 185 15.18 6.36 12.88
CA ASP A 185 16.63 6.47 12.91
C ASP A 185 17.33 5.84 11.70
N SER A 186 16.64 4.94 11.02
CA SER A 186 17.09 4.26 9.80
C SER A 186 16.55 4.93 8.52
N LEU A 187 15.73 5.98 8.65
CA LEU A 187 15.14 6.74 7.56
C LEU A 187 15.86 8.09 7.35
N PRO A 188 15.73 8.69 6.15
CA PRO A 188 16.21 10.04 5.91
C PRO A 188 15.49 11.06 6.82
N THR A 189 16.08 12.24 7.00
CA THR A 189 15.39 13.35 7.70
C THR A 189 14.13 13.75 6.94
N GLY A 190 13.07 14.10 7.67
CA GLY A 190 11.79 14.53 7.09
C GLY A 190 10.75 13.42 6.99
N TRP A 191 11.03 12.20 7.46
CA TRP A 191 10.06 11.12 7.52
C TRP A 191 9.38 11.02 8.89
N SER A 192 8.10 10.66 8.86
CA SER A 192 7.30 10.37 10.05
C SER A 192 6.61 9.01 9.91
N VAL A 193 6.34 8.35 11.05
CA VAL A 193 5.51 7.14 11.10
C VAL A 193 4.08 7.55 11.41
N ARG A 194 3.13 7.07 10.62
CA ARG A 194 1.71 7.33 10.85
C ARG A 194 1.27 6.77 12.20
N ALA A 195 0.54 7.56 12.99
CA ALA A 195 0.02 7.15 14.29
C ALA A 195 -0.65 5.76 14.24
N GLY A 196 -0.35 4.92 15.24
CA GLY A 196 -0.83 3.55 15.32
C GLY A 196 -0.04 2.52 14.49
N ASN A 197 1.08 2.89 13.87
CA ASN A 197 2.02 1.97 13.22
C ASN A 197 3.34 1.85 14.00
N PRO A 198 4.09 0.75 13.85
CA PRO A 198 3.72 -0.47 13.13
C PRO A 198 2.66 -1.28 13.89
N LYS A 199 1.75 -1.91 13.15
CA LYS A 199 0.63 -2.70 13.71
C LYS A 199 0.58 -4.10 13.12
N GLU A 200 -0.05 -5.00 13.85
CA GLU A 200 -0.48 -6.27 13.29
C GLU A 200 -1.84 -6.06 12.63
N VAL A 201 -2.00 -6.62 11.43
CA VAL A 201 -3.25 -6.63 10.69
C VAL A 201 -3.73 -8.07 10.65
N ARG A 202 -5.02 -8.28 10.90
CA ARG A 202 -5.58 -9.61 10.71
C ARG A 202 -5.60 -9.90 9.22
N CYS A 203 -4.82 -10.90 8.82
CA CYS A 203 -4.91 -11.48 7.49
C CYS A 203 -6.34 -12.01 7.28
N GLY A 204 -7.15 -11.24 6.54
CA GLY A 204 -8.58 -11.47 6.41
C GLY A 204 -8.91 -12.74 5.62
N THR A 205 -10.05 -13.36 5.91
CA THR A 205 -10.58 -14.44 5.06
C THR A 205 -10.80 -13.89 3.64
N GLY A 206 -10.24 -14.57 2.64
CA GLY A 206 -10.36 -14.19 1.23
C GLY A 206 -9.11 -13.55 0.60
N ARG A 207 -8.09 -13.16 1.39
CA ARG A 207 -6.79 -12.76 0.83
C ARG A 207 -5.97 -14.01 0.52
N ALA A 208 -5.79 -14.35 -0.75
CA ALA A 208 -5.05 -15.56 -1.14
C ALA A 208 -3.59 -15.57 -0.65
N MET A 209 -2.96 -14.40 -0.53
CA MET A 209 -1.62 -14.24 0.09
C MET A 209 -1.59 -14.64 1.57
N CYS A 210 -2.70 -14.53 2.28
CA CYS A 210 -2.80 -14.88 3.70
C CYS A 210 -2.94 -16.39 3.95
N LYS A 211 -3.00 -17.20 2.89
CA LYS A 211 -3.06 -18.64 3.05
C LYS A 211 -1.79 -19.14 3.73
N ASP A 212 -1.96 -19.83 4.86
CA ASP A 212 -0.87 -20.39 5.67
C ASP A 212 0.12 -19.35 6.23
N SER A 213 -0.27 -18.06 6.25
CA SER A 213 0.52 -16.99 6.90
C SER A 213 0.44 -17.12 8.42
N LEU A 214 1.52 -16.80 9.11
CA LEU A 214 1.60 -16.75 10.57
C LEU A 214 1.27 -15.35 11.10
N LEU A 215 1.85 -14.32 10.49
CA LEU A 215 1.67 -12.92 10.87
C LEU A 215 1.53 -12.06 9.62
N ASP A 216 0.71 -11.02 9.71
CA ASP A 216 0.63 -9.91 8.77
C ASP A 216 0.79 -8.63 9.60
N VAL A 217 1.90 -7.94 9.37
CA VAL A 217 2.19 -6.67 10.03
C VAL A 217 2.36 -5.59 8.99
N GLN A 218 2.01 -4.36 9.35
CA GLN A 218 2.05 -3.21 8.45
C GLN A 218 2.60 -1.97 9.15
N THR A 219 3.24 -1.12 8.35
CA THR A 219 3.63 0.22 8.75
C THR A 219 3.31 1.22 7.63
N SER A 220 3.24 2.49 7.98
CA SER A 220 3.03 3.58 7.03
C SER A 220 3.90 4.76 7.41
N TYR A 221 4.62 5.28 6.42
CA TYR A 221 5.47 6.45 6.53
C TYR A 221 4.93 7.58 5.66
N THR A 222 5.05 8.80 6.18
CA THR A 222 4.68 10.03 5.49
C THR A 222 5.88 10.96 5.52
N PRO A 223 6.37 11.43 4.37
CA PRO A 223 7.41 12.44 4.30
C PRO A 223 6.86 13.83 4.62
N SER A 224 7.76 14.76 4.86
CA SER A 224 7.48 16.18 4.89
C SER A 224 7.54 16.85 3.51
N PHE A 225 7.71 16.08 2.42
CA PHE A 225 7.98 16.57 1.06
C PHE A 225 7.30 15.70 -0.01
N ASP A 226 6.81 16.34 -1.08
CA ASP A 226 6.41 15.93 -2.46
C ASP A 226 5.90 14.51 -2.82
N PHE A 227 5.79 13.54 -1.92
CA PHE A 227 5.04 12.29 -2.13
C PHE A 227 4.12 12.00 -0.94
N ASP A 228 3.06 11.25 -1.16
CA ASP A 228 2.00 11.14 -0.15
C ASP A 228 2.31 10.11 0.92
N GLN A 229 2.82 8.94 0.53
CA GLN A 229 2.92 7.82 1.47
C GLN A 229 3.82 6.68 0.97
N ALA A 230 4.58 6.08 1.90
CA ALA A 230 5.14 4.75 1.73
C ALA A 230 4.49 3.78 2.74
N GLN A 231 3.91 2.69 2.27
CA GLN A 231 3.37 1.61 3.11
C GLN A 231 4.20 0.36 2.92
N ILE A 232 4.48 -0.34 4.01
CA ILE A 232 5.16 -1.64 3.95
C ILE A 232 4.29 -2.66 4.67
N GLU A 233 4.02 -3.75 3.99
CA GLU A 233 3.37 -4.94 4.53
C GLU A 233 4.39 -6.08 4.58
N VAL A 234 4.47 -6.75 5.73
CA VAL A 234 5.34 -7.90 5.93
C VAL A 234 4.46 -9.07 6.37
N VAL A 235 4.48 -10.12 5.56
CA VAL A 235 3.76 -11.37 5.84
C VAL A 235 4.78 -12.47 6.11
N THR A 236 4.63 -13.14 7.25
CA THR A 236 5.50 -14.26 7.64
C THR A 236 4.79 -15.59 7.46
N TYR A 237 5.53 -16.64 7.14
CA TYR A 237 5.00 -17.97 6.87
C TYR A 237 5.76 -19.03 7.66
N GLY A 238 5.14 -20.20 7.85
CA GLY A 238 5.77 -21.34 8.50
C GLY A 238 6.79 -22.08 7.63
N SER A 239 6.83 -21.82 6.32
CA SER A 239 7.74 -22.49 5.38
C SER A 239 8.06 -21.61 4.17
N VAL A 240 9.17 -21.93 3.49
CA VAL A 240 9.57 -21.29 2.23
C VAL A 240 8.54 -21.54 1.13
N GLY A 241 7.94 -22.73 1.07
CA GLY A 241 6.90 -23.06 0.09
C GLY A 241 5.65 -22.20 0.24
N ALA A 242 5.19 -21.99 1.48
CA ALA A 242 4.06 -21.10 1.75
C ALA A 242 4.40 -19.63 1.41
N ALA A 243 5.60 -19.16 1.76
CA ALA A 243 6.06 -17.82 1.37
C ALA A 243 6.18 -17.64 -0.15
N THR A 244 6.59 -18.68 -0.89
CA THR A 244 6.66 -18.67 -2.35
C THR A 244 5.27 -18.49 -2.96
N ALA A 245 4.27 -19.22 -2.45
CA ALA A 245 2.88 -19.07 -2.88
C ALA A 245 2.32 -17.67 -2.56
N GLY A 246 2.60 -17.16 -1.36
CA GLY A 246 2.21 -15.82 -0.95
C GLY A 246 2.85 -14.71 -1.80
N TYR A 247 4.13 -14.84 -2.11
CA TYR A 247 4.86 -13.94 -3.01
C TYR A 247 4.26 -13.94 -4.42
N ALA A 248 3.96 -15.11 -4.98
CA ALA A 248 3.34 -15.21 -6.30
C ALA A 248 1.99 -14.49 -6.36
N GLU A 249 1.20 -14.58 -5.29
CA GLU A 249 -0.10 -13.90 -5.21
C GLU A 249 0.04 -12.38 -5.07
N ILE A 250 0.96 -11.89 -4.23
CA ILE A 250 1.24 -10.44 -4.14
C ILE A 250 1.73 -9.90 -5.49
N LYS A 251 2.66 -10.62 -6.14
CA LYS A 251 3.17 -10.25 -7.46
C LYS A 251 2.05 -10.17 -8.50
N ARG A 252 1.13 -11.14 -8.49
CA ARG A 252 -0.05 -11.14 -9.36
C ARG A 252 -0.96 -9.94 -9.08
N GLN A 253 -1.28 -9.68 -7.80
CA GLN A 253 -2.10 -8.53 -7.41
C GLN A 253 -1.49 -7.20 -7.85
N ASN A 254 -0.18 -7.03 -7.66
CA ASN A 254 0.54 -5.83 -8.10
C ASN A 254 0.49 -5.67 -9.62
N ALA A 255 0.65 -6.76 -10.38
CA ALA A 255 0.59 -6.76 -11.85
C ALA A 255 -0.82 -6.54 -12.41
N ASP A 256 -1.86 -6.78 -11.61
CA ASP A 256 -3.27 -6.53 -11.98
C ASP A 256 -3.75 -5.14 -11.51
N PHE A 257 -2.90 -4.37 -10.83
CA PHE A 257 -3.24 -3.05 -10.30
C PHE A 257 -2.94 -1.93 -11.30
N GLY A 258 -3.86 -0.99 -11.43
CA GLY A 258 -3.72 0.16 -12.33
C GLY A 258 -4.18 -0.12 -13.77
N SER A 259 -4.24 0.93 -14.58
CA SER A 259 -4.65 0.79 -16.00
C SER A 259 -3.53 0.26 -16.90
N THR A 260 -2.26 0.47 -16.52
CA THR A 260 -1.08 0.05 -17.30
C THR A 260 0.14 -0.17 -16.39
N PRO A 261 0.23 -1.28 -15.66
CA PRO A 261 1.39 -1.55 -14.82
C PRO A 261 2.65 -1.76 -15.68
N LYS A 262 3.74 -1.08 -15.32
CA LYS A 262 5.03 -1.13 -16.02
C LYS A 262 6.06 -1.82 -15.14
N PRO A 263 6.71 -2.92 -15.58
CA PRO A 263 7.76 -3.56 -14.81
C PRO A 263 8.92 -2.61 -14.51
N VAL A 264 9.40 -2.64 -13.26
CA VAL A 264 10.57 -1.89 -12.80
C VAL A 264 11.68 -2.85 -12.45
N ALA A 265 12.89 -2.53 -12.89
CA ALA A 265 14.08 -3.30 -12.51
C ALA A 265 14.46 -3.02 -11.05
N MET A 266 14.58 -4.07 -10.26
CA MET A 266 15.01 -4.01 -8.86
C MET A 266 16.45 -4.51 -8.76
N SER A 267 17.42 -3.61 -8.80
CA SER A 267 18.82 -3.98 -8.55
C SER A 267 19.11 -4.03 -7.05
N ASN A 268 20.01 -4.88 -6.58
CA ASN A 268 20.56 -4.83 -5.21
C ASN A 268 19.56 -4.84 -4.04
N VAL A 269 18.33 -5.32 -4.23
CA VAL A 269 17.33 -5.43 -3.15
C VAL A 269 17.62 -6.61 -2.22
N GLY A 270 18.37 -7.58 -2.71
CA GLY A 270 18.57 -8.86 -2.03
C GLY A 270 17.32 -9.74 -2.11
N GLY A 271 17.22 -10.68 -1.17
CA GLY A 271 16.15 -11.67 -1.13
C GLY A 271 16.33 -12.79 -2.16
N ASP A 272 15.43 -13.75 -2.09
CA ASP A 272 15.42 -14.92 -2.98
C ASP A 272 14.67 -14.61 -4.29
N GLU A 273 13.63 -13.78 -4.21
CA GLU A 273 12.82 -13.35 -5.35
C GLU A 273 12.39 -11.89 -5.16
N SER A 274 12.38 -11.12 -6.25
CA SER A 274 11.87 -9.75 -6.23
C SER A 274 11.19 -9.37 -7.55
N ALA A 275 10.18 -8.52 -7.47
CA ALA A 275 9.51 -7.91 -8.61
C ALA A 275 8.98 -6.55 -8.22
N ALA A 276 9.02 -5.60 -9.15
CA ALA A 276 8.40 -4.29 -8.96
C ALA A 276 7.64 -3.88 -10.21
N VAL A 277 6.60 -3.07 -9.98
CA VAL A 277 5.80 -2.47 -11.04
C VAL A 277 5.45 -1.03 -10.66
N GLU A 278 5.56 -0.12 -11.61
CA GLU A 278 4.88 1.18 -11.55
C GLU A 278 3.46 1.02 -12.02
N TRP A 279 2.57 1.84 -11.50
CA TRP A 279 1.19 1.90 -11.94
C TRP A 279 0.74 3.36 -12.04
N ALA A 280 -0.21 3.56 -12.95
CA ALA A 280 -0.98 4.80 -13.05
C ALA A 280 -2.45 4.41 -13.07
N ASN A 281 -3.26 5.17 -12.35
CA ASN A 281 -4.71 5.14 -12.45
C ASN A 281 -5.16 6.35 -13.25
N SER A 282 -5.73 6.08 -14.43
CA SER A 282 -6.31 7.10 -15.31
C SER A 282 -7.43 7.87 -14.58
N PRO A 283 -7.58 9.18 -14.86
CA PRO A 283 -8.37 10.10 -14.04
C PRO A 283 -9.87 9.79 -14.06
N THR A 284 -10.50 9.78 -12.88
CA THR A 284 -11.92 10.18 -12.74
C THR A 284 -12.03 11.71 -12.78
N PRO A 285 -13.17 12.29 -13.20
CA PRO A 285 -13.34 13.74 -13.21
C PRO A 285 -12.96 14.37 -11.86
N GLY A 286 -11.93 15.23 -11.85
CA GLY A 286 -11.45 15.94 -10.66
C GLY A 286 -10.21 15.38 -9.95
N ILE A 287 -9.58 14.30 -10.45
CA ILE A 287 -8.28 13.81 -9.95
C ILE A 287 -7.25 13.86 -11.09
N THR A 288 -6.10 14.49 -10.85
CA THR A 288 -5.04 14.80 -11.83
C THR A 288 -4.10 13.64 -12.19
N GLU A 289 -4.57 12.39 -12.16
CA GLU A 289 -3.77 11.14 -12.22
C GLU A 289 -3.19 10.77 -10.85
N ALA A 290 -3.35 9.51 -10.45
CA ALA A 290 -2.69 8.94 -9.28
C ALA A 290 -1.69 7.90 -9.77
N THR A 291 -0.44 8.06 -9.36
CA THR A 291 0.65 7.16 -9.73
C THR A 291 1.23 6.50 -8.49
N GLY A 292 2.00 5.45 -8.70
CA GLY A 292 2.63 4.73 -7.62
C GLY A 292 3.53 3.63 -8.12
N ALA A 293 4.17 2.96 -7.17
CA ALA A 293 4.90 1.76 -7.46
C ALA A 293 4.74 0.72 -6.35
N PHE A 294 4.82 -0.54 -6.74
CA PHE A 294 4.89 -1.67 -5.84
C PHE A 294 6.24 -2.36 -5.96
N ALA A 295 6.76 -2.86 -4.84
CA ALA A 295 7.84 -3.83 -4.83
C ALA A 295 7.47 -5.01 -3.93
N ALA A 296 7.47 -6.21 -4.50
CA ALA A 296 7.31 -7.45 -3.77
C ALA A 296 8.67 -8.15 -3.67
N VAL A 297 9.06 -8.59 -2.47
CA VAL A 297 10.30 -9.33 -2.22
C VAL A 297 10.00 -10.53 -1.33
N ARG A 298 10.58 -11.69 -1.65
CA ARG A 298 10.60 -12.85 -0.75
C ARG A 298 12.01 -13.08 -0.23
N VAL A 299 12.11 -13.33 1.07
CA VAL A 299 13.35 -13.74 1.74
C VAL A 299 13.02 -14.86 2.72
N GLY A 300 13.49 -16.07 2.41
CA GLY A 300 13.16 -17.29 3.14
C GLY A 300 11.65 -17.48 3.28
N THR A 301 11.16 -17.45 4.52
CA THR A 301 9.76 -17.58 4.92
C THR A 301 9.02 -16.24 5.09
N VAL A 302 9.58 -15.12 4.61
CA VAL A 302 9.00 -13.77 4.76
C VAL A 302 8.75 -13.18 3.38
N VAL A 303 7.59 -12.54 3.21
CA VAL A 303 7.24 -11.77 2.01
C VAL A 303 7.00 -10.33 2.41
N ILE A 304 7.60 -9.41 1.66
CA ILE A 304 7.56 -7.97 1.86
C ILE A 304 6.86 -7.37 0.66
N ASN A 305 5.87 -6.50 0.90
CA ASN A 305 5.24 -5.68 -0.12
C ASN A 305 5.41 -4.21 0.26
N VAL A 306 6.17 -3.46 -0.54
CA VAL A 306 6.33 -2.02 -0.42
C VAL A 306 5.40 -1.35 -1.42
N VAL A 307 4.64 -0.38 -0.95
CA VAL A 307 3.73 0.43 -1.76
C VAL A 307 4.16 1.89 -1.62
N MET A 308 4.46 2.53 -2.74
CA MET A 308 4.60 3.98 -2.82
C MET A 308 3.39 4.57 -3.52
N LEU A 309 2.83 5.62 -2.91
CA LEU A 309 1.68 6.36 -3.43
C LEU A 309 2.12 7.79 -3.74
N ASP A 310 1.84 8.24 -4.96
CA ASP A 310 2.00 9.61 -5.42
C ASP A 310 0.69 10.11 -6.05
N LYS A 311 0.02 11.04 -5.38
CA LYS A 311 -1.20 11.73 -5.84
C LYS A 311 -0.87 13.06 -6.50
N GLY A 312 0.41 13.39 -6.68
CA GLY A 312 0.90 14.55 -7.42
C GLY A 312 1.37 14.21 -8.83
N ALA A 313 1.74 15.24 -9.59
CA ALA A 313 2.28 15.12 -10.94
C ALA A 313 3.80 14.78 -10.98
N GLY A 314 4.42 14.52 -9.83
CA GLY A 314 5.86 14.38 -9.67
C GLY A 314 6.42 13.02 -10.09
N GLY A 315 5.58 11.99 -10.13
CA GLY A 315 5.98 10.61 -10.36
C GLY A 315 6.59 9.98 -9.09
N THR A 316 6.62 8.65 -9.07
CA THR A 316 7.16 7.89 -7.93
C THR A 316 8.69 7.80 -8.00
N ASP A 317 9.41 8.25 -6.96
CA ASP A 317 10.88 8.04 -6.89
C ASP A 317 11.20 6.56 -6.63
N LEU A 318 11.53 5.84 -7.70
CA LEU A 318 11.85 4.41 -7.66
C LEU A 318 13.09 4.09 -6.83
N ARG A 319 14.00 5.04 -6.59
CA ARG A 319 15.16 4.81 -5.72
C ARG A 319 14.71 4.66 -4.27
N ILE A 320 13.72 5.45 -3.84
CA ILE A 320 13.13 5.34 -2.51
C ILE A 320 12.44 3.97 -2.36
N LEU A 321 11.68 3.53 -3.37
CA LEU A 321 11.06 2.20 -3.40
C LEU A 321 12.11 1.10 -3.20
N GLN A 322 13.19 1.18 -3.97
CA GLN A 322 14.29 0.23 -3.94
C GLN A 322 15.01 0.23 -2.59
N SER A 323 15.28 1.39 -2.00
CA SER A 323 15.91 1.51 -0.68
C SER A 323 15.01 0.94 0.43
N PHE A 324 13.70 1.19 0.41
CA PHE A 324 12.78 0.54 1.37
C PHE A 324 12.76 -0.96 1.22
N ALA A 325 12.66 -1.46 -0.02
CA ALA A 325 12.65 -2.88 -0.29
C ALA A 325 13.97 -3.53 0.18
N ALA A 326 15.12 -2.93 -0.13
CA ALA A 326 16.43 -3.45 0.24
C ALA A 326 16.63 -3.48 1.76
N THR A 327 16.35 -2.37 2.45
CA THR A 327 16.52 -2.28 3.91
C THR A 327 15.58 -3.23 4.64
N THR A 328 14.32 -3.31 4.24
CA THR A 328 13.34 -4.21 4.86
C THR A 328 13.73 -5.68 4.61
N THR A 329 14.24 -6.00 3.42
CA THR A 329 14.73 -7.34 3.07
C THR A 329 15.94 -7.73 3.91
N ALA A 330 16.92 -6.84 4.06
CA ALA A 330 18.08 -7.08 4.92
C ALA A 330 17.68 -7.28 6.38
N ARG A 331 16.75 -6.46 6.89
CA ARG A 331 16.20 -6.60 8.26
C ARG A 331 15.45 -7.91 8.47
N ALA A 332 14.68 -8.35 7.48
CA ALA A 332 13.99 -9.65 7.52
C ALA A 332 14.99 -10.82 7.54
N GLN A 333 16.05 -10.74 6.72
CA GLN A 333 17.12 -11.75 6.72
C GLN A 333 17.83 -11.82 8.10
N GLN A 334 18.16 -10.66 8.68
CA GLN A 334 18.74 -10.58 10.03
C GLN A 334 17.83 -11.29 11.05
N ALA A 335 16.53 -10.99 11.04
CA ALA A 335 15.57 -11.64 11.92
C ALA A 335 15.50 -13.16 11.72
N GLN A 336 15.52 -13.66 10.48
CA GLN A 336 15.52 -15.10 10.18
C GLN A 336 16.82 -15.80 10.61
N ASN A 337 17.92 -15.05 10.67
CA ASN A 337 19.22 -15.52 11.17
C ASN A 337 19.32 -15.47 12.71
N GLY A 338 18.29 -14.98 13.41
CA GLY A 338 18.31 -14.79 14.85
C GLY A 338 19.05 -13.54 15.31
N GLU A 339 19.38 -12.64 14.37
CA GLU A 339 20.02 -11.35 14.64
C GLU A 339 18.98 -10.25 14.89
N ALA A 340 19.39 -9.19 15.58
CA ALA A 340 18.55 -8.01 15.75
C ALA A 340 18.48 -7.21 14.44
N PRO A 341 17.27 -6.92 13.90
CA PRO A 341 17.11 -6.08 12.72
C PRO A 341 17.72 -4.69 12.93
N SER A 342 18.69 -4.34 12.10
CA SER A 342 19.53 -3.15 12.26
C SER A 342 19.97 -2.50 10.95
N ALA A 343 19.69 -3.11 9.80
CA ALA A 343 20.03 -2.51 8.50
C ALA A 343 19.35 -1.13 8.34
N VAL A 344 20.07 -0.20 7.71
CA VAL A 344 19.67 1.19 7.48
C VAL A 344 19.43 1.46 6.00
N MET A 345 18.65 2.50 5.68
CA MET A 345 18.49 2.92 4.28
C MET A 345 19.77 3.52 3.74
N THR A 346 20.13 3.10 2.54
CA THR A 346 21.21 3.68 1.75
C THR A 346 20.59 4.54 0.64
N HIS A 347 21.22 5.67 0.36
CA HIS A 347 20.83 6.64 -0.66
C HIS A 347 21.70 6.51 -1.89
#